data_AF-A0A257ZAL5-F1
#
_entry.id   AF-A0A257ZAL5-F1
#
_cell.length_a   1.000
_cell.length_b   1.000
_cell.length_c   1.000
_cell.angle_alpha   90.00
_cell.angle_beta   90.00
_cell.angle_gamma   90.00
#
_symmetry.space_group_name_H-M   'P 1'
#
loop_
_entity.id
_entity.type
_entity.pdbx_description
1 polymer ?
#
loop_
_entity_poly.entity_id
_entity_poly.type
_entity_poly.pdbx_seq_one_letter_code
_entity_poly.pdbx_strand_id
1 'polypeptide(L)' 'MAFKTGDIVQLKSGSPVLTVVAVEESSVDVVWYAEEVGQFRSHTLPASTLDEVEFEDFDVEDDEDEDEEEAGDADREKN' A
#
# COMPACT_ATOMS: atom_id res chain seq x y z
N MET A 1 -10.70 -18.93 -4.38
CA MET A 1 -10.54 -17.63 -3.72
C MET A 1 -11.19 -16.60 -4.62
N ALA A 2 -12.01 -15.72 -4.08
CA ALA A 2 -12.62 -14.63 -4.83
C ALA A 2 -11.83 -13.37 -4.46
N PHE A 3 -11.10 -12.81 -5.43
CA PHE A 3 -10.39 -11.55 -5.27
C PHE A 3 -11.37 -10.42 -4.95
N LYS A 4 -10.87 -9.34 -4.37
CA LYS A 4 -11.59 -8.12 -4.09
C LYS A 4 -10.88 -6.94 -4.71
N THR A 5 -11.64 -5.89 -4.97
CA THR A 5 -11.09 -4.60 -5.37
C THR A 5 -10.15 -4.07 -4.28
N GLY A 6 -8.94 -3.68 -4.66
CA GLY A 6 -7.89 -3.24 -3.75
C GLY A 6 -6.87 -4.32 -3.41
N ASP A 7 -7.15 -5.60 -3.66
CA ASP A 7 -6.20 -6.67 -3.41
C ASP A 7 -4.96 -6.50 -4.29
N ILE A 8 -3.83 -6.89 -3.72
CA ILE A 8 -2.58 -6.93 -4.45
C ILE A 8 -2.33 -8.36 -4.92
N VAL A 9 -2.09 -8.51 -6.22
CA VAL A 9 -1.95 -9.81 -6.87
C VAL A 9 -0.72 -9.83 -7.77
N GLN A 10 -0.25 -11.04 -8.08
CA GLN A 10 0.84 -11.26 -9.01
C GLN A 10 0.49 -12.43 -9.93
N LEU A 11 0.94 -12.39 -11.18
CA LEU A 11 0.85 -13.58 -12.03
C LEU A 11 1.80 -14.67 -11.49
N LYS A 12 1.34 -15.92 -11.57
CA LYS A 12 2.14 -17.13 -11.27
C LYS A 12 3.47 -17.23 -12.02
N SER A 13 3.60 -16.50 -13.14
CA SER A 13 4.83 -16.42 -13.92
C SER A 13 5.87 -15.44 -13.36
N GLY A 14 5.58 -14.72 -12.27
CA GLY A 14 6.47 -13.72 -11.68
C GLY A 14 6.40 -12.34 -12.35
N SER A 15 5.20 -11.85 -12.66
CA SER A 15 5.01 -10.49 -13.22
C SER A 15 5.33 -9.39 -12.20
N PRO A 16 5.35 -8.11 -12.60
CA PRO A 16 5.21 -7.02 -11.64
C PRO A 16 3.95 -7.22 -10.79
N VAL A 17 3.96 -6.60 -9.62
CA VAL A 17 2.83 -6.57 -8.71
C VAL A 17 1.68 -5.76 -9.34
N LEU A 18 0.46 -6.28 -9.23
CA LEU A 18 -0.73 -5.76 -9.89
C LEU A 18 -1.80 -5.44 -8.83
N THR A 19 -2.55 -4.37 -9.02
CA THR A 19 -3.65 -3.99 -8.13
C THR A 19 -4.99 -4.33 -8.76
N VAL A 20 -5.86 -5.04 -8.03
CA VAL A 20 -7.20 -5.39 -8.51
C VAL A 20 -8.12 -4.16 -8.48
N VAL A 21 -8.73 -3.83 -9.61
CA VAL A 21 -9.67 -2.70 -9.73
C VAL A 21 -11.12 -3.15 -9.92
N ALA A 22 -11.34 -4.32 -10.52
CA ALA A 22 -12.66 -4.92 -10.65
C ALA A 22 -12.56 -6.45 -10.69
N VAL A 23 -13.64 -7.10 -10.25
CA VAL A 23 -13.73 -8.56 -10.19
C VAL A 23 -15.05 -8.97 -10.84
N GLU A 24 -14.94 -9.77 -11.89
CA GLU A 24 -16.05 -10.37 -12.62
C GLU A 24 -16.14 -11.88 -12.29
N GLU A 25 -17.14 -12.60 -12.81
CA GLU A 25 -17.36 -14.02 -12.48
C GLU A 25 -16.15 -14.94 -12.71
N SER A 26 -15.36 -14.68 -13.75
CA SER A 26 -14.20 -15.52 -14.12
C SER A 26 -12.91 -14.75 -14.40
N SER A 27 -12.98 -13.42 -14.35
CA SER A 27 -11.88 -12.54 -14.72
C SER A 27 -11.72 -11.41 -13.71
N VAL A 28 -10.51 -10.89 -13.62
CA VAL A 28 -10.12 -9.82 -12.72
C VAL A 28 -9.45 -8.76 -13.57
N ASP A 29 -9.94 -7.53 -13.45
CA ASP A 29 -9.27 -6.38 -14.02
C ASP A 29 -8.22 -5.88 -13.03
N VAL A 30 -7.00 -5.77 -13.52
CA VAL A 30 -5.87 -5.29 -12.75
C VAL A 30 -5.25 -4.07 -13.40
N VAL A 31 -4.65 -3.22 -12.58
CA VAL A 31 -3.86 -2.06 -13.01
C VAL A 31 -2.47 -2.14 -12.38
N TRP A 32 -1.45 -1.72 -13.13
CA TRP A 32 -0.10 -1.58 -12.61
C TRP A 32 0.62 -0.44 -13.31
N TYR A 33 1.65 0.08 -12.67
CA TYR A 33 2.56 1.03 -13.30
C TYR A 33 3.63 0.26 -14.08
N ALA A 34 3.61 0.37 -15.41
CA ALA A 34 4.60 -0.27 -16.26
C ALA A 34 5.81 0.65 -16.41
N GLU A 35 6.83 0.43 -15.58
CA GLU A 35 8.05 1.26 -15.54
C GLU A 35 8.74 1.36 -16.89
N GLU A 36 8.75 0.28 -17.68
CA GLU A 36 9.35 0.25 -19.03
C GLU A 36 8.76 1.30 -19.98
N VAL A 37 7.50 1.67 -19.78
CA VAL A 37 6.78 2.65 -20.62
C VAL A 37 6.36 3.91 -19.87
N GLY A 38 6.67 3.99 -18.56
CA GLY A 38 6.37 5.11 -17.68
C GLY A 38 4.87 5.45 -17.57
N GLN A 39 3.99 4.45 -17.67
CA GLN A 39 2.53 4.65 -17.75
C GLN A 39 1.77 3.56 -17.00
N PHE A 40 0.57 3.89 -16.53
CA PHE A 40 -0.35 2.89 -16.02
C PHE A 40 -0.88 2.01 -17.16
N ARG A 41 -0.83 0.70 -16.95
CA ARG A 41 -1.41 -0.31 -17.81
C ARG A 41 -2.51 -1.02 -17.04
N SER A 42 -3.54 -1.44 -17.77
CA SER A 42 -4.58 -2.31 -17.24
C SER A 42 -4.75 -3.54 -18.11
N HIS A 43 -5.15 -4.64 -17.50
CA HIS A 43 -5.43 -5.88 -18.21
C HIS A 43 -6.45 -6.74 -17.48
N THR A 44 -7.24 -7.47 -18.26
CA THR A 44 -8.22 -8.42 -17.77
C THR A 44 -7.58 -9.80 -17.78
N LEU A 45 -7.40 -10.40 -16.60
CA LEU A 45 -6.75 -11.70 -16.44
C LEU A 45 -7.71 -12.72 -15.82
N PRO A 46 -7.59 -14.01 -16.15
CA PRO A 46 -8.35 -15.05 -15.47
C PRO A 46 -7.90 -15.16 -14.01
N ALA A 47 -8.86 -15.25 -13.09
CA ALA A 47 -8.59 -15.39 -11.65
C ALA A 47 -7.67 -16.57 -11.32
N SER A 48 -7.70 -17.65 -12.12
CA SER A 48 -6.87 -18.84 -11.93
C SER A 48 -5.36 -18.60 -12.10
N THR A 49 -4.99 -17.54 -12.83
CA THR A 49 -3.60 -17.20 -13.18
C THR A 49 -2.92 -16.28 -12.17
N LEU A 50 -3.70 -15.72 -11.25
CA LEU A 50 -3.28 -14.77 -10.23
C LEU A 50 -3.06 -15.50 -8.90
N ASP A 51 -2.07 -15.05 -8.14
CA ASP A 51 -1.90 -15.33 -6.71
C ASP A 51 -1.98 -14.03 -5.93
N GLU A 52 -2.61 -14.10 -4.76
CA GLU A 52 -2.72 -12.98 -3.81
C GLU A 52 -1.38 -12.77 -3.11
N VAL A 53 -0.96 -11.51 -3.03
CA VAL A 53 0.27 -11.09 -2.35
C VAL A 53 -0.14 -10.26 -1.15
N GLU A 54 -0.04 -10.86 0.03
CA GLU A 54 -0.14 -10.13 1.29
C GLU A 54 1.23 -9.48 1.57
N PHE A 55 1.24 -8.15 1.67
CA PHE A 55 2.36 -7.46 2.29
C PHE A 55 2.10 -7.47 3.79
N GLU A 56 3.07 -7.91 4.57
CA GLU A 56 3.05 -7.66 6.02
C GLU A 56 2.98 -6.15 6.20
N ASP A 57 1.91 -5.67 6.83
CA ASP A 57 1.81 -4.28 7.29
C ASP A 57 3.07 -3.99 8.10
N PHE A 58 3.89 -3.05 7.63
CA PHE A 58 4.99 -2.55 8.42
C PHE A 58 4.36 -1.91 9.65
N ASP A 59 4.52 -2.57 10.80
CA ASP A 59 4.15 -2.05 12.10
C ASP A 59 4.93 -0.75 12.30
N VAL A 60 4.29 0.38 12.03
CA VAL A 60 4.86 1.71 12.27
C VAL A 60 4.75 1.87 13.78
N GLU A 61 5.80 1.47 14.51
CA GLU A 61 5.97 1.86 15.91
C GLU A 61 5.85 3.39 15.96
N ASP A 62 4.73 3.87 16.49
CA ASP A 62 4.46 5.27 16.79
C ASP A 62 5.44 5.68 17.89
N ASP A 63 6.59 6.21 17.49
CA ASP A 63 7.59 6.78 18.39
C ASP A 63 6.99 8.07 18.99
N GLU A 64 6.20 7.91 20.06
CA GLU A 64 5.72 8.97 20.94
C GLU A 64 6.94 9.57 21.68
N ASP A 65 7.73 10.39 21.00
CA ASP A 65 8.73 11.27 21.61
C ASP A 65 8.00 12.35 22.45
N GLU A 66 7.62 11.99 23.68
CA GLU A 66 7.33 12.93 24.77
C GLU A 66 8.65 13.60 25.22
N ASP A 67 9.04 14.71 24.58
CA ASP A 67 10.10 15.57 25.13
C ASP A 67 9.54 16.87 25.72
N GLU A 68 9.91 17.06 26.98
CA GLU A 68 9.32 17.87 28.04
C GLU A 68 9.30 19.39 27.76
N GLU A 69 8.20 20.02 28.20
CA GLU A 69 8.07 21.48 28.28
C GLU A 69 9.07 22.08 29.28
N GLU A 70 10.18 22.63 28.79
CA GLU A 70 11.07 23.49 29.59
C GLU A 70 10.47 24.90 29.75
N ALA A 71 9.41 25.00 30.56
CA ALA A 71 8.86 26.27 31.02
C ALA A 71 9.45 26.64 32.39
N GLY A 72 10.57 27.37 32.41
CA GLY A 72 11.05 27.91 33.68
C GLY A 72 12.38 28.66 33.65
N ASP A 73 12.40 29.90 33.13
CA ASP A 73 12.94 31.03 33.89
C ASP A 73 12.51 32.36 33.25
N ALA A 74 11.48 32.98 33.84
CA ALA A 74 11.20 34.40 33.65
C ALA A 74 11.31 35.05 35.03
N ASP A 75 12.54 35.19 35.53
CA ASP A 75 12.83 36.05 36.68
C ASP A 75 12.47 37.50 36.33
N ARG A 76 11.25 37.86 36.71
CA ARG A 76 10.78 39.22 36.85
C ARG A 76 10.63 39.45 38.35
N GLU A 77 11.56 40.14 38.99
CA GLU A 77 11.13 41.27 39.83
C GLU A 77 12.23 42.31 40.07
N LYS A 78 11.86 43.56 39.76
CA LYS A 78 12.51 44.77 40.24
C LYS A 78 12.60 44.75 41.77
N ASN A 79 13.77 45.09 42.32
CA ASN A 79 13.84 46.04 43.43
C ASN A 79 15.20 46.74 43.48
#